data_AF-E0UMF3-F1
#
_entry.id   AF-E0UMF3-F1
#
_cell.length_a   1.000
_cell.length_b   1.000
_cell.length_c   1.000
_cell.angle_alpha   90.00
_cell.angle_beta   90.00
_cell.angle_gamma   90.00
#
_symmetry.space_group_name_H-M   'P 1'
#
loop_
_entity.id
_entity.type
_entity.pdbx_description
1 polymer ?
#
loop_
_entity_poly.entity_id
_entity_poly.type
_entity_poly.pdbx_seq_one_letter_code
_entity_poly.pdbx_strand_id
1 'polypeptide(L)'
;MDVTLSRYVLPRSVKEATIYLENFAGTIQLLALFREFFPIDWQAATASFNKINFGHEQCWELAEKFLELVERELFPINYNRFDYEREEVVDAIPFFPQDFDYFDDIEDFVGGSRFLLELYTRNFENSSQIDWDKLQALCEATPDPLSYLYDAMSVIDHSTGTYWLDCHREWIEIFPWTSEAIILLRDQWKEAQQFIFKFNSLINWLEENPSHQTEIITFWNQARI
;
A
#
# COMPACT_ATOMS: atom_id res chain seq x y z
N MET A 1 1.03 -15.27 -36.18
CA MET A 1 1.51 -13.92 -36.51
C MET A 1 2.35 -13.48 -35.33
N ASP A 2 3.64 -13.30 -35.58
CA ASP A 2 4.73 -13.34 -34.61
C ASP A 2 4.75 -12.05 -33.76
N VAL A 3 4.52 -12.16 -32.44
CA VAL A 3 4.45 -11.03 -31.49
C VAL A 3 5.84 -10.40 -31.24
N THR A 4 6.87 -10.93 -31.90
CA THR A 4 8.28 -10.65 -31.58
C THR A 4 8.87 -9.46 -32.34
N LEU A 5 8.25 -9.01 -33.44
CA LEU A 5 8.77 -7.92 -34.30
C LEU A 5 8.14 -6.54 -34.09
N SER A 6 7.05 -6.42 -33.32
CA SER A 6 6.48 -5.12 -32.92
C SER A 6 7.28 -4.43 -31.79
N ARG A 7 8.34 -5.07 -31.28
CA ARG A 7 9.05 -4.70 -30.03
C ARG A 7 10.29 -3.81 -30.23
N TYR A 8 10.61 -3.49 -31.49
CA TYR A 8 11.69 -2.58 -31.89
C TYR A 8 11.18 -1.51 -32.85
N VAL A 9 9.98 -0.96 -32.60
CA VAL A 9 9.45 0.14 -33.39
C VAL A 9 10.24 1.38 -33.03
N LEU A 10 11.29 1.65 -33.81
CA LEU A 10 11.92 2.98 -33.81
C LEU A 10 10.79 4.01 -34.00
N PRO A 11 10.72 5.02 -33.13
CA PRO A 11 9.66 6.01 -33.18
C PRO A 11 9.63 6.67 -34.57
N ARG A 12 8.44 6.71 -35.18
CA ARG A 12 8.24 7.19 -36.56
C ARG A 12 7.71 8.61 -36.61
N SER A 13 7.39 9.18 -35.45
CA SER A 13 6.96 10.56 -35.27
C SER A 13 7.66 11.20 -34.07
N VAL A 14 7.64 12.53 -34.00
CA VAL A 14 8.18 13.27 -32.85
C VAL A 14 7.45 12.86 -31.55
N LYS A 15 6.12 12.68 -31.61
CA LYS A 15 5.33 12.26 -30.43
C LYS A 15 5.76 10.88 -29.93
N GLU A 16 5.89 9.91 -30.84
CA GLU A 16 6.38 8.57 -30.48
C GLU A 16 7.81 8.61 -29.95
N ALA A 17 8.65 9.50 -30.48
CA ALA A 17 10.03 9.64 -30.03
C ALA A 17 10.12 10.21 -28.61
N THR A 18 9.27 11.20 -28.29
CA THR A 18 9.18 11.76 -26.95
C THR A 18 8.77 10.70 -25.92
N ILE A 19 7.66 9.99 -26.17
CA ILE A 19 7.16 8.92 -25.28
C ILE A 19 8.24 7.84 -25.08
N TYR A 20 8.88 7.40 -26.16
CA TYR A 20 9.95 6.41 -26.09
C TYR A 20 11.13 6.88 -25.21
N LEU A 21 11.55 8.14 -25.35
CA LEU A 21 12.66 8.69 -24.57
C LEU A 21 12.29 8.90 -23.09
N GLU A 22 11.06 9.29 -22.79
CA GLU A 22 10.53 9.42 -21.42
C GLU A 22 10.52 8.05 -20.72
N ASN A 23 9.96 7.02 -21.36
CA ASN A 23 9.97 5.65 -20.86
C ASN A 23 11.39 5.10 -20.65
N PHE A 24 12.30 5.39 -21.58
CA PHE A 24 13.68 4.96 -21.47
C PHE A 24 14.40 5.67 -20.31
N ALA A 25 14.16 6.98 -20.13
CA ALA A 25 14.71 7.74 -19.02
C ALA A 25 14.22 7.21 -17.66
N GLY A 26 12.92 6.94 -17.52
CA GLY A 26 12.39 6.36 -16.29
C GLY A 26 12.86 4.92 -16.07
N THR A 27 13.04 4.10 -17.11
CA THR A 27 13.67 2.78 -16.97
C THR A 27 15.11 2.90 -16.44
N ILE A 28 15.90 3.86 -16.94
CA ILE A 28 17.25 4.13 -16.41
C ILE A 28 17.18 4.52 -14.93
N GLN A 29 16.20 5.33 -14.54
CA GLN A 29 15.98 5.73 -13.15
C GLN A 29 15.71 4.51 -12.26
N LEU A 30 14.83 3.59 -12.67
CA LEU A 30 14.56 2.34 -11.95
C LEU A 30 15.83 1.48 -11.79
N LEU A 31 16.65 1.37 -12.84
CA LEU A 31 17.92 0.61 -12.77
C LEU A 31 18.95 1.26 -11.84
N ALA A 32 18.98 2.59 -11.79
CA ALA A 32 19.84 3.32 -10.86
C ALA A 32 19.43 3.01 -9.41
N LEU A 33 18.13 3.04 -9.12
CA LEU A 33 17.56 2.70 -7.81
C LEU A 33 17.77 1.22 -7.47
N PHE A 34 17.64 0.30 -8.42
CA PHE A 34 17.92 -1.11 -8.20
C PHE A 34 19.35 -1.32 -7.70
N ARG A 35 20.32 -0.71 -8.37
CA ARG A 35 21.73 -0.77 -7.96
C ARG A 35 21.98 -0.17 -6.57
N GLU A 36 21.22 0.85 -6.19
CA GLU A 36 21.35 1.53 -4.90
C GLU A 36 20.75 0.72 -3.75
N PHE A 37 19.50 0.28 -3.88
CA PHE A 37 18.76 -0.39 -2.81
C PHE A 37 19.07 -1.88 -2.69
N PHE A 38 19.39 -2.54 -3.79
CA PHE A 38 19.66 -3.99 -3.82
C PHE A 38 20.97 -4.30 -4.56
N PRO A 39 22.12 -3.82 -4.06
CA PRO A 39 23.40 -3.92 -4.77
C PRO A 39 23.87 -5.36 -5.00
N ILE A 40 23.50 -6.29 -4.11
CA ILE A 40 23.85 -7.72 -4.23
C ILE A 40 23.01 -8.37 -5.33
N ASP A 41 21.69 -8.19 -5.31
CA ASP A 41 20.79 -8.68 -6.34
C ASP A 41 21.08 -8.06 -7.71
N TRP A 42 21.43 -6.77 -7.74
CA TRP A 42 21.90 -6.09 -8.96
C TRP A 42 23.13 -6.78 -9.54
N GLN A 43 24.16 -7.06 -8.73
CA GLN A 43 25.37 -7.74 -9.20
C GLN A 43 25.06 -9.14 -9.71
N ALA A 44 24.22 -9.90 -9.01
CA ALA A 44 23.83 -11.24 -9.42
C ALA A 44 23.03 -11.22 -10.73
N ALA A 45 22.06 -10.31 -10.84
CA ALA A 45 21.24 -10.16 -12.03
C ALA A 45 22.08 -9.72 -13.24
N THR A 46 23.03 -8.81 -13.05
CA THR A 46 23.87 -8.27 -14.14
C THR A 46 25.03 -9.18 -14.56
N ALA A 47 25.40 -10.17 -13.75
CA ALA A 47 26.56 -11.04 -13.99
C ALA A 47 26.47 -11.87 -15.28
N SER A 48 25.25 -12.19 -15.74
CA SER A 48 25.01 -12.98 -16.96
C SER A 48 24.87 -12.13 -18.23
N PHE A 49 24.80 -10.80 -18.11
CA PHE A 49 24.57 -9.94 -19.26
C PHE A 49 25.84 -9.73 -20.07
N ASN A 50 25.78 -10.14 -21.33
CA ASN A 50 26.86 -9.93 -22.28
C ASN A 50 26.80 -8.49 -22.80
N LYS A 51 27.83 -7.67 -22.50
CA LYS A 51 27.87 -6.20 -22.74
C LYS A 51 27.63 -5.76 -24.20
N ILE A 52 27.60 -6.68 -25.15
CA ILE A 52 27.53 -6.41 -26.59
C ILE A 52 26.06 -6.30 -27.08
N ASN A 53 25.09 -6.92 -26.37
CA ASN A 53 23.68 -6.97 -26.77
C ASN A 53 22.74 -6.46 -25.65
N PHE A 54 23.12 -5.38 -24.98
CA PHE A 54 22.27 -4.77 -23.95
C PHE A 54 21.22 -3.88 -24.64
N GLY A 55 20.03 -4.43 -24.84
CA GLY A 55 18.90 -3.76 -25.46
C GLY A 55 17.84 -3.33 -24.45
N HIS A 56 16.80 -2.68 -24.96
CA HIS A 56 15.69 -2.16 -24.16
C HIS A 56 14.96 -3.25 -23.35
N GLU A 57 14.77 -4.44 -23.91
CA GLU A 57 14.07 -5.52 -23.21
C GLU A 57 14.88 -6.04 -22.01
N GLN A 58 16.20 -6.14 -22.14
CA GLN A 58 17.09 -6.51 -21.03
C GLN A 58 17.06 -5.47 -19.90
N CYS A 59 16.98 -4.19 -20.24
CA CYS A 59 16.78 -3.12 -19.25
C CYS A 59 15.46 -3.31 -18.52
N TRP A 60 14.39 -3.62 -19.25
CA TRP A 60 13.07 -3.83 -18.64
C TRP A 60 13.03 -5.07 -17.75
N GLU A 61 13.60 -6.21 -18.16
CA GLU A 61 13.71 -7.41 -17.32
C GLU A 61 14.43 -7.13 -15.98
N LEU A 62 15.41 -6.22 -15.98
CA LEU A 62 16.07 -5.78 -14.76
C LEU A 62 15.21 -4.83 -13.93
N ALA A 63 14.43 -3.95 -14.58
CA ALA A 63 13.47 -3.09 -13.91
C ALA A 63 12.34 -3.91 -13.25
N GLU A 64 11.82 -4.95 -13.91
CA GLU A 64 10.82 -5.86 -13.33
C GLU A 64 11.35 -6.55 -12.07
N LYS A 65 12.59 -7.06 -12.10
CA LYS A 65 13.24 -7.62 -10.91
C LYS A 65 13.35 -6.61 -9.77
N PHE A 66 13.62 -5.35 -10.09
CA PHE A 66 13.64 -4.29 -9.08
C PHE A 66 12.26 -4.09 -8.47
N LEU A 67 11.22 -3.99 -9.30
CA LEU A 67 9.83 -3.83 -8.83
C LEU A 67 9.38 -5.01 -7.96
N GLU A 68 9.72 -6.24 -8.34
CA GLU A 68 9.49 -7.44 -7.52
C GLU A 68 10.18 -7.37 -6.15
N LEU A 69 11.40 -6.84 -6.10
CA LEU A 69 12.14 -6.66 -4.85
C LEU A 69 11.55 -5.54 -3.99
N VAL A 70 11.09 -4.44 -4.60
CA VAL A 70 10.38 -3.36 -3.89
C VAL A 70 9.11 -3.92 -3.24
N GLU A 71 8.26 -4.61 -4.01
CA GLU A 71 7.04 -5.27 -3.55
C GLU A 71 7.31 -6.20 -2.35
N ARG A 72 8.35 -7.03 -2.47
CA ARG A 72 8.63 -8.09 -1.50
C ARG A 72 9.32 -7.59 -0.24
N GLU A 73 10.26 -6.66 -0.36
CA GLU A 73 11.20 -6.30 0.71
C GLU A 73 10.95 -4.91 1.30
N LEU A 74 10.31 -4.00 0.57
CA LEU A 74 10.16 -2.60 1.00
C LEU A 74 8.71 -2.24 1.32
N PHE A 75 7.81 -2.34 0.35
CA PHE A 75 6.40 -1.97 0.49
C PHE A 75 5.58 -2.44 -0.72
N PRO A 76 4.27 -2.66 -0.56
CA PRO A 76 3.41 -3.12 -1.64
C PRO A 76 3.21 -2.02 -2.69
N ILE A 77 3.53 -2.32 -3.94
CA ILE A 77 3.22 -1.52 -5.12
C ILE A 77 2.11 -2.17 -5.96
N ASN A 78 1.67 -3.38 -5.63
CA ASN A 78 0.62 -4.12 -6.34
C ASN A 78 0.89 -4.24 -7.85
N TYR A 79 2.16 -4.30 -8.26
CA TYR A 79 2.58 -4.25 -9.66
C TYR A 79 1.92 -5.33 -10.54
N ASN A 80 1.62 -6.51 -9.97
CA ASN A 80 0.98 -7.62 -10.69
C ASN A 80 -0.56 -7.63 -10.61
N ARG A 81 -1.17 -6.73 -9.83
CA ARG A 81 -2.61 -6.79 -9.51
C ARG A 81 -3.47 -5.98 -10.47
N PHE A 82 -2.89 -4.94 -11.04
CA PHE A 82 -3.52 -4.11 -12.05
C PHE A 82 -2.73 -4.31 -13.34
N ASP A 83 -3.41 -4.44 -14.47
CA ASP A 83 -2.79 -4.57 -15.79
C ASP A 83 -2.11 -3.24 -16.19
N TYR A 84 -1.13 -2.77 -15.41
CA TYR A 84 -0.42 -1.54 -15.67
C TYR A 84 0.29 -1.64 -17.01
N GLU A 85 0.12 -0.60 -17.82
CA GLU A 85 1.00 -0.42 -18.96
C GLU A 85 2.40 -0.05 -18.43
N ARG A 86 3.47 -0.54 -19.09
CA ARG A 86 4.86 -0.28 -18.68
C ARG A 86 5.14 1.22 -18.48
N GLU A 87 4.43 2.06 -19.26
CA GLU A 87 4.45 3.52 -19.21
C GLU A 87 4.04 4.06 -17.83
N GLU A 88 2.95 3.57 -17.26
CA GLU A 88 2.38 4.08 -16.00
C GLU A 88 3.28 3.78 -14.80
N VAL A 89 3.94 2.62 -14.80
CA VAL A 89 4.83 2.18 -13.70
C VAL A 89 6.16 2.91 -13.72
N VAL A 90 6.60 3.34 -14.90
CA VAL A 90 7.86 4.06 -15.06
C VAL A 90 7.74 5.51 -14.61
N ASP A 91 6.56 6.11 -14.77
CA ASP A 91 6.31 7.51 -14.44
C ASP A 91 6.21 7.78 -12.94
N ALA A 92 5.65 6.84 -12.17
CA ALA A 92 5.47 6.98 -10.74
C ALA A 92 5.45 5.64 -10.00
N ILE A 93 5.71 5.68 -8.70
CA ILE A 93 5.51 4.55 -7.80
C ILE A 93 4.00 4.26 -7.74
N PRO A 94 3.55 3.06 -8.14
CA PRO A 94 2.15 2.71 -8.01
C PRO A 94 1.78 2.65 -6.52
N PHE A 95 0.84 3.50 -6.12
CA PHE A 95 0.45 3.69 -4.73
C PHE A 95 -1.06 3.45 -4.58
N PHE A 96 -1.44 2.47 -3.77
CA PHE A 96 -2.83 2.06 -3.60
C PHE A 96 -3.18 1.93 -2.12
N PRO A 97 -4.44 2.23 -1.76
CA PRO A 97 -5.00 1.86 -0.47
C PRO A 97 -4.76 0.38 -0.20
N GLN A 98 -4.19 0.08 0.97
CA GLN A 98 -3.87 -1.29 1.38
C GLN A 98 -4.97 -1.91 2.26
N ASP A 99 -6.01 -1.14 2.59
CA ASP A 99 -7.06 -1.55 3.53
C ASP A 99 -8.44 -0.98 3.13
N PHE A 100 -9.36 -0.84 4.10
CA PHE A 100 -10.68 -0.20 3.98
C PHE A 100 -10.62 1.01 3.06
N ASP A 101 -11.50 1.02 2.05
CA ASP A 101 -11.77 2.22 1.29
C ASP A 101 -13.18 2.70 1.65
N TYR A 102 -13.35 3.99 1.94
CA TYR A 102 -14.66 4.59 2.22
C TYR A 102 -15.71 4.31 1.15
N PHE A 103 -15.29 4.00 -0.08
CA PHE A 103 -16.18 3.69 -1.20
C PHE A 103 -16.55 2.20 -1.33
N ASP A 104 -15.99 1.32 -0.50
CA ASP A 104 -16.41 -0.07 -0.45
C ASP A 104 -17.73 -0.20 0.32
N ASP A 105 -18.66 -1.01 -0.20
CA ASP A 105 -19.96 -1.20 0.43
C ASP A 105 -19.78 -1.94 1.76
N ILE A 106 -20.45 -1.50 2.85
CA ILE A 106 -20.38 -2.18 4.16
C ILE A 106 -20.72 -3.68 4.06
N GLU A 107 -21.54 -4.04 3.07
CA GLU A 107 -21.93 -5.43 2.77
C GLU A 107 -20.78 -6.31 2.27
N ASP A 108 -19.71 -5.71 1.73
CA ASP A 108 -18.51 -6.42 1.27
C ASP A 108 -17.62 -6.89 2.44
N PHE A 109 -17.82 -6.33 3.63
CA PHE A 109 -17.10 -6.71 4.85
C PHE A 109 -17.83 -7.83 5.60
N VAL A 110 -17.05 -8.69 6.27
CA VAL A 110 -17.55 -9.87 6.97
C VAL A 110 -17.00 -9.95 8.40
N GLY A 111 -17.71 -10.68 9.28
CA GLY A 111 -17.18 -11.01 10.61
C GLY A 111 -16.86 -9.78 11.46
N GLY A 112 -15.65 -9.77 12.05
CA GLY A 112 -15.22 -8.71 12.96
C GLY A 112 -15.08 -7.35 12.30
N SER A 113 -14.63 -7.28 11.03
CA SER A 113 -14.43 -6.00 10.34
C SER A 113 -15.75 -5.29 10.08
N ARG A 114 -16.77 -6.03 9.64
CA ARG A 114 -18.13 -5.51 9.52
C ARG A 114 -18.67 -5.01 10.85
N PHE A 115 -18.43 -5.72 11.94
CA PHE A 115 -18.88 -5.30 13.27
C PHE A 115 -18.24 -3.95 13.68
N LEU A 116 -16.92 -3.78 13.49
CA LEU A 116 -16.25 -2.52 13.82
C LEU A 116 -16.72 -1.37 12.91
N LEU A 117 -16.89 -1.63 11.61
CA LEU A 117 -17.47 -0.66 10.68
C LEU A 117 -18.88 -0.25 11.09
N GLU A 118 -19.74 -1.19 11.46
CA GLU A 118 -21.09 -0.89 11.93
C GLU A 118 -21.07 -0.12 13.25
N LEU A 119 -20.13 -0.43 14.17
CA LEU A 119 -19.95 0.32 15.40
C LEU A 119 -19.55 1.78 15.13
N TYR A 120 -18.68 1.99 14.14
CA TYR A 120 -18.23 3.31 13.72
C TYR A 120 -19.34 4.09 12.97
N THR A 121 -19.96 3.47 11.96
CA THR A 121 -20.93 4.08 11.03
C THR A 121 -22.35 4.21 11.58
N ARG A 122 -22.88 3.25 12.34
CA ARG A 122 -24.19 3.43 13.02
C ARG A 122 -24.12 4.51 14.08
N ASN A 123 -22.91 4.81 14.54
CA ASN A 123 -22.64 5.96 15.36
C ASN A 123 -22.24 7.17 14.53
N PHE A 124 -22.18 7.22 13.20
CA PHE A 124 -21.81 8.46 12.49
C PHE A 124 -22.87 9.58 12.65
N GLU A 125 -24.15 9.21 12.81
CA GLU A 125 -25.19 10.16 13.23
C GLU A 125 -25.03 10.60 14.71
N ASN A 126 -24.16 9.91 15.47
CA ASN A 126 -23.84 10.14 16.89
C ASN A 126 -22.31 10.23 17.16
N SER A 127 -21.43 10.42 16.17
CA SER A 127 -19.97 10.22 16.34
C SER A 127 -19.35 11.42 17.05
N SER A 128 -20.12 12.51 17.04
CA SER A 128 -20.09 13.63 17.97
C SER A 128 -20.38 13.27 19.44
N GLN A 129 -20.55 11.98 19.79
CA GLN A 129 -20.74 11.49 21.17
C GLN A 129 -19.59 10.60 21.66
N ILE A 130 -18.48 10.45 20.95
CA ILE A 130 -17.31 9.73 21.48
C ILE A 130 -16.21 10.73 21.81
N ASP A 131 -15.68 10.60 23.03
CA ASP A 131 -14.45 11.25 23.47
C ASP A 131 -13.27 10.35 23.06
N TRP A 132 -12.61 10.73 21.97
CA TRP A 132 -11.51 9.96 21.38
C TRP A 132 -10.28 9.90 22.30
N ASP A 133 -9.97 10.99 23.00
CA ASP A 133 -8.88 11.03 23.99
C ASP A 133 -9.17 10.05 25.14
N LYS A 134 -10.44 10.00 25.58
CA LYS A 134 -10.89 9.04 26.59
C LYS A 134 -10.85 7.61 26.08
N LEU A 135 -11.25 7.35 24.83
CA LEU A 135 -11.16 6.01 24.23
C LEU A 135 -9.69 5.55 24.18
N GLN A 136 -8.79 6.43 23.75
CA GLN A 136 -7.36 6.15 23.72
C GLN A 136 -6.83 5.80 25.11
N ALA A 137 -7.12 6.63 26.12
CA ALA A 137 -6.67 6.38 27.48
C ALA A 137 -7.22 5.06 28.08
N LEU A 138 -8.47 4.71 27.75
CA LEU A 138 -9.05 3.42 28.14
C LEU A 138 -8.31 2.26 27.47
N CYS A 139 -8.03 2.36 26.16
CA CYS A 139 -7.30 1.35 25.41
C CYS A 139 -5.89 1.13 25.99
N GLU A 140 -5.16 2.20 26.29
CA GLU A 140 -3.82 2.15 26.89
C GLU A 140 -3.79 1.48 28.27
N ALA A 141 -4.90 1.54 29.01
CA ALA A 141 -5.03 0.95 30.34
C ALA A 141 -5.50 -0.52 30.33
N THR A 142 -5.77 -1.09 29.15
CA THR A 142 -6.41 -2.39 28.99
C THR A 142 -5.44 -3.40 28.36
N PRO A 143 -5.52 -4.70 28.68
CA PRO A 143 -4.72 -5.71 27.99
C PRO A 143 -5.12 -5.91 26.53
N ASP A 144 -4.16 -6.39 25.74
CA ASP A 144 -4.41 -6.88 24.39
C ASP A 144 -5.40 -8.07 24.42
N PRO A 145 -6.26 -8.23 23.39
CA PRO A 145 -6.36 -7.41 22.16
C PRO A 145 -7.28 -6.18 22.27
N LEU A 146 -7.96 -5.97 23.40
CA LEU A 146 -8.93 -4.88 23.55
C LEU A 146 -8.27 -3.49 23.53
N SER A 147 -7.01 -3.40 23.94
CA SER A 147 -6.15 -2.22 23.77
C SER A 147 -6.01 -1.73 22.33
N TYR A 148 -6.23 -2.60 21.33
CA TYR A 148 -6.07 -2.28 19.91
C TYR A 148 -7.28 -1.56 19.31
N LEU A 149 -8.36 -1.37 20.08
CA LEU A 149 -9.59 -0.78 19.57
C LEU A 149 -9.39 0.63 19.02
N TYR A 150 -8.63 1.49 19.72
CA TYR A 150 -8.38 2.85 19.24
C TYR A 150 -7.66 2.86 17.90
N ASP A 151 -6.57 2.10 17.79
CA ASP A 151 -5.80 1.98 16.55
C ASP A 151 -6.65 1.39 15.42
N ALA A 152 -7.51 0.42 15.72
CA ALA A 152 -8.40 -0.16 14.73
C ALA A 152 -9.46 0.84 14.22
N MET A 153 -9.93 1.74 15.09
CA MET A 153 -10.83 2.82 14.70
C MET A 153 -10.12 3.87 13.86
N SER A 154 -8.86 4.19 14.15
CA SER A 154 -8.05 5.09 13.31
C SER A 154 -7.82 4.52 11.91
N VAL A 155 -7.72 3.20 11.75
CA VAL A 155 -7.67 2.56 10.42
C VAL A 155 -8.98 2.78 9.66
N ILE A 156 -10.12 2.49 10.30
CA ILE A 156 -11.45 2.70 9.70
C ILE A 156 -11.71 4.17 9.36
N ASP A 157 -11.19 5.08 10.18
CA ASP A 157 -11.32 6.52 10.03
C ASP A 157 -10.24 7.15 9.14
N HIS A 158 -9.32 6.38 8.57
CA HIS A 158 -8.21 6.92 7.77
C HIS A 158 -7.44 8.05 8.50
N SER A 159 -7.23 7.89 9.81
CA SER A 159 -6.58 8.87 10.69
C SER A 159 -5.35 8.29 11.41
N THR A 160 -4.69 7.31 10.79
CA THR A 160 -3.50 6.64 11.33
C THR A 160 -2.25 7.52 11.28
N GLY A 161 -2.25 8.55 10.43
CA GLY A 161 -1.08 9.36 10.10
C GLY A 161 -0.15 8.66 9.10
N THR A 162 -0.54 7.52 8.53
CA THR A 162 0.24 6.78 7.54
C THR A 162 -0.39 6.89 6.16
N TYR A 163 0.41 7.22 5.14
CA TYR A 163 -0.12 7.35 3.78
C TYR A 163 -0.85 6.09 3.29
N TRP A 164 -0.39 4.90 3.70
CA TRP A 164 -0.87 3.61 3.21
C TRP A 164 -2.27 3.25 3.68
N LEU A 165 -2.64 3.69 4.88
CA LEU A 165 -3.93 3.40 5.49
C LEU A 165 -4.87 4.60 5.42
N ASP A 166 -4.35 5.81 5.20
CA ASP A 166 -5.16 7.03 5.14
C ASP A 166 -5.52 7.43 3.68
N CYS A 167 -5.01 6.73 2.68
CA CYS A 167 -5.38 6.98 1.28
C CYS A 167 -6.67 6.27 0.88
N HIS A 168 -7.42 6.85 -0.05
CA HIS A 168 -8.67 6.31 -0.59
C HIS A 168 -8.74 6.53 -2.11
N ARG A 169 -9.57 5.77 -2.85
CA ARG A 169 -9.63 5.79 -4.33
C ARG A 169 -9.79 7.17 -4.97
N GLU A 170 -10.46 8.11 -4.31
CA GLU A 170 -10.62 9.49 -4.81
C GLU A 170 -9.40 10.40 -4.58
N TRP A 171 -8.49 10.02 -3.68
CA TRP A 171 -7.29 10.78 -3.36
C TRP A 171 -6.07 9.85 -3.32
N ILE A 172 -5.55 9.60 -4.51
CA ILE A 172 -4.34 8.80 -4.71
C ILE A 172 -3.15 9.78 -4.76
N GLU A 173 -2.25 9.64 -3.81
CA GLU A 173 -0.97 10.34 -3.84
C GLU A 173 -0.04 9.71 -4.89
N ILE A 174 0.64 10.57 -5.67
CA ILE A 174 1.56 10.13 -6.73
C ILE A 174 2.98 10.41 -6.27
N PHE A 175 3.77 9.35 -6.09
CA PHE A 175 5.16 9.46 -5.65
C PHE A 175 6.12 9.21 -6.81
N PRO A 176 7.13 10.06 -7.05
CA PRO A 176 8.13 9.82 -8.08
C PRO A 176 9.12 8.73 -7.64
N TRP A 177 9.71 8.03 -8.61
CA TRP A 177 10.80 7.08 -8.37
C TRP A 177 12.10 7.80 -7.96
N THR A 178 12.27 8.03 -6.66
CA THR A 178 13.45 8.65 -6.03
C THR A 178 13.84 7.88 -4.77
N SER A 179 15.11 7.96 -4.36
CA SER A 179 15.57 7.30 -3.14
C SER A 179 14.84 7.84 -1.90
N GLU A 180 14.59 9.15 -1.86
CA GLU A 180 13.85 9.80 -0.79
C GLU A 180 12.41 9.29 -0.69
N ALA A 181 11.70 9.17 -1.82
CA ALA A 181 10.33 8.63 -1.84
C ALA A 181 10.30 7.16 -1.41
N ILE A 182 11.24 6.33 -1.88
CA ILE A 182 11.32 4.92 -1.47
C ILE A 182 11.57 4.80 0.03
N ILE A 183 12.49 5.60 0.58
CA ILE A 183 12.78 5.60 2.02
C ILE A 183 11.55 6.01 2.82
N LEU A 184 10.89 7.10 2.42
CA LEU A 184 9.67 7.59 3.05
C LEU A 184 8.58 6.51 3.06
N LEU A 185 8.26 5.96 1.89
CA LEU A 185 7.20 4.98 1.72
C LEU A 185 7.49 3.67 2.47
N ARG A 186 8.74 3.21 2.48
CA ARG A 186 9.19 2.05 3.26
C ARG A 186 9.01 2.27 4.76
N ASP A 187 9.40 3.43 5.26
CA ASP A 187 9.34 3.70 6.69
C ASP A 187 7.88 3.90 7.14
N GLN A 188 7.06 4.56 6.31
CA GLN A 188 5.61 4.65 6.48
C GLN A 188 4.92 3.29 6.40
N TRP A 189 5.40 2.37 5.54
CA TRP A 189 4.85 1.02 5.46
C TRP A 189 5.11 0.23 6.74
N LYS A 190 6.31 0.35 7.34
CA LYS A 190 6.61 -0.29 8.63
C LYS A 190 5.71 0.21 9.76
N GLU A 191 5.35 1.49 9.74
CA GLU A 191 4.38 2.05 10.69
C GLU A 191 2.97 1.51 10.43
N ALA A 192 2.51 1.53 9.18
CA ALA A 192 1.22 0.97 8.77
C ALA A 192 1.08 -0.52 9.15
N GLN A 193 2.15 -1.32 9.01
CA GLN A 193 2.15 -2.73 9.41
C GLN A 193 1.83 -2.95 10.89
N GLN A 194 2.13 -1.99 11.77
CA GLN A 194 1.77 -2.09 13.18
C GLN A 194 0.26 -1.94 13.37
N PHE A 195 -0.37 -0.99 12.67
CA PHE A 195 -1.82 -0.82 12.66
C PHE A 195 -2.52 -2.04 12.06
N ILE A 196 -2.04 -2.54 10.92
CA ILE A 196 -2.57 -3.75 10.26
C ILE A 196 -2.51 -4.96 11.21
N PHE A 197 -1.39 -5.12 11.94
CA PHE A 197 -1.25 -6.21 12.91
C PHE A 197 -2.26 -6.10 14.05
N LYS A 198 -2.40 -4.91 14.64
CA LYS A 198 -3.34 -4.65 15.74
C LYS A 198 -4.79 -4.83 15.30
N PHE A 199 -5.14 -4.29 14.13
CA PHE A 199 -6.44 -4.43 13.51
C PHE A 199 -6.80 -5.90 13.33
N ASN A 200 -5.96 -6.67 12.64
CA ASN A 200 -6.20 -8.09 12.40
C ASN A 200 -6.25 -8.92 13.70
N SER A 201 -5.43 -8.58 14.69
CA SER A 201 -5.45 -9.24 15.99
C SER A 201 -6.78 -9.02 16.71
N LEU A 202 -7.31 -7.80 16.66
CA LEU A 202 -8.63 -7.48 17.22
C LEU A 202 -9.76 -8.18 16.47
N ILE A 203 -9.71 -8.21 15.13
CA ILE A 203 -10.70 -8.94 14.31
C ILE A 203 -10.72 -10.42 14.67
N ASN A 204 -9.55 -11.08 14.67
CA ASN A 204 -9.44 -12.49 15.02
C ASN A 204 -10.01 -12.76 16.42
N TRP A 205 -9.68 -11.92 17.39
CA TRP A 205 -10.23 -12.02 18.74
C TRP A 205 -11.76 -11.89 18.76
N LEU A 206 -12.34 -10.94 18.01
CA LEU A 206 -13.80 -10.79 17.93
C LEU A 206 -14.50 -12.02 17.33
N GLU A 207 -13.84 -12.71 16.42
CA GLU A 207 -14.37 -13.89 15.74
C GLU A 207 -14.28 -15.17 16.58
N GLU A 208 -13.38 -15.23 17.57
CA GLU A 208 -13.25 -16.37 18.48
C GLU A 208 -14.46 -16.55 19.38
N ASN A 209 -15.11 -15.46 19.83
CA ASN A 209 -16.21 -15.52 20.77
C ASN A 209 -17.18 -14.33 20.63
N PRO A 210 -18.48 -14.57 20.38
CA PRO A 210 -19.48 -13.51 20.28
C PRO A 210 -19.59 -12.59 21.49
N SER A 211 -19.21 -13.05 22.69
CA SER A 211 -19.21 -12.20 23.89
C SER A 211 -18.20 -11.04 23.82
N HIS A 212 -17.12 -11.18 23.04
CA HIS A 212 -16.14 -10.13 22.82
C HIS A 212 -16.75 -8.89 22.14
N GLN A 213 -17.77 -9.05 21.29
CA GLN A 213 -18.51 -7.92 20.73
C GLN A 213 -19.25 -7.12 21.81
N THR A 214 -19.77 -7.81 22.83
CA THR A 214 -20.44 -7.15 23.97
C THR A 214 -19.43 -6.40 24.83
N GLU A 215 -18.21 -6.92 24.97
CA GLU A 215 -17.11 -6.23 25.63
C GLU A 215 -16.74 -4.95 24.89
N ILE A 216 -16.57 -5.00 23.56
CA ILE A 216 -16.31 -3.81 22.75
C ILE A 216 -17.43 -2.78 22.89
N ILE A 217 -18.70 -3.18 22.80
CA ILE A 217 -19.83 -2.24 22.96
C ILE A 217 -19.80 -1.60 24.35
N THR A 218 -19.51 -2.38 25.39
CA THR A 218 -19.41 -1.87 26.77
C THR A 218 -18.29 -0.84 26.87
N PHE A 219 -17.13 -1.18 26.31
CA PHE A 219 -15.93 -0.35 26.30
C PHE A 219 -16.14 0.96 25.52
N TRP A 220 -16.71 0.86 24.32
CA TRP A 220 -17.11 1.98 23.48
C TRP A 220 -18.06 2.94 24.21
N ASN A 221 -19.06 2.40 24.90
CA ASN A 221 -19.99 3.23 25.66
C ASN A 221 -19.34 3.96 26.84
N GLN A 222 -18.24 3.45 27.41
CA GLN A 222 -17.50 4.16 28.45
C GLN A 222 -16.82 5.41 27.89
N ALA A 223 -16.44 5.41 26.62
CA ALA A 223 -15.83 6.55 25.94
C ALA A 223 -16.85 7.59 25.46
N ARG A 224 -18.15 7.41 25.70
CA ARG A 224 -19.16 8.38 25.27
C ARG A 224 -19.14 9.70 26.06
N ILE A 225 -19.49 10.79 25.37
CA ILE A 225 -19.73 12.16 25.87
C ILE A 225 -21.10 12.25 26.55
#